data_AF-A0A8D0B8Z9-F1
#
_entry.id   AF-A0A8D0B8Z9-F1
#
_cell.length_a   1.000
_cell.length_b   1.000
_cell.length_c   1.000
_cell.angle_alpha   90.00
_cell.angle_beta   90.00
_cell.angle_gamma   90.00
#
_symmetry.space_group_name_H-M   'P 1'
#
loop_
_entity.id
_entity.type
_entity.pdbx_description
1 polymer ?
#
loop_
_entity_poly.entity_id
_entity_poly.type
_entity_poly.pdbx_seq_one_letter_code
_entity_poly.pdbx_strand_id
1 'polypeptide(L)'
;WSHQIRDILSKDSAQPLLDGLNPLPRAEFDFWYSRQVNLQCINEQLYAPSVQKIAEILERAKSCYWPALKNVFKDVSAALKNSEFFRENILSYSMWFFFHFCENFNPFLFTQVPPYINNVIYTVCLIWANSEYYNVPSRVIVILQEICNLLIEMVQFCIKNVFYCSNLPFPKSIFCFYLQDKEPQYWEFPSTLVFTRMNSFFHRLKTIEELYMTAIEFLKLEKIELGGVRGNILGSLVVQIYEEILEHVKVFAECKYDPLDPADEQFEEDYADFQIKVQDLDRRLATIFYQGFVDCSSFESAVKQIHMFASLLERPLIKADVSPHYATLLDMFNAELDNAKILFDAQISATKIGDGIPPISKNMPPIAGQLKWALELQERIEFPRKDVRAIDHP
;
A
#
# COMPACT_ATOMS: atom_id res chain seq x y z
N TRP A 1 46.08 -4.02 27.62
CA TRP A 1 45.71 -2.73 26.99
C TRP A 1 45.39 -2.90 25.53
N SER A 2 46.32 -3.37 24.68
CA SER A 2 46.09 -3.51 23.23
C SER A 2 44.93 -4.44 22.84
N HIS A 3 44.63 -5.49 23.61
CA HIS A 3 43.46 -6.35 23.38
C HIS A 3 42.17 -5.65 23.79
N GLN A 4 42.06 -5.22 25.05
CA GLN A 4 40.87 -4.51 25.56
C GLN A 4 40.48 -3.27 24.73
N ILE A 5 41.46 -2.47 24.31
CA ILE A 5 41.20 -1.28 23.49
C ILE A 5 40.73 -1.69 22.08
N ARG A 6 41.31 -2.75 21.52
CA ARG A 6 40.89 -3.29 20.22
C ARG A 6 39.46 -3.83 20.27
N ASP A 7 39.07 -4.50 21.34
CA ASP A 7 37.70 -5.01 21.52
C ASP A 7 36.68 -3.87 21.56
N ILE A 8 37.06 -2.71 22.11
CA ILE A 8 36.22 -1.50 22.11
C ILE A 8 36.18 -0.87 20.73
N LEU A 9 37.34 -0.78 20.06
CA LEU A 9 37.45 -0.23 18.71
C LEU A 9 36.75 -1.10 17.66
N SER A 10 36.65 -2.41 17.86
CA SER A 10 36.01 -3.35 16.93
C SER A 10 34.48 -3.36 17.01
N LYS A 11 33.88 -2.72 18.01
CA LYS A 11 32.42 -2.60 18.08
C LYS A 11 31.89 -1.84 16.88
N ASP A 12 30.79 -2.31 16.31
CA ASP A 12 30.15 -1.73 15.14
C ASP A 12 28.67 -1.45 15.45
N SER A 13 28.16 -0.29 15.04
CA SER A 13 26.75 0.07 15.18
C SER A 13 25.83 -0.75 14.29
N ALA A 14 26.34 -1.36 13.21
CA ALA A 14 25.58 -2.25 12.34
C ALA A 14 25.22 -3.59 13.00
N GLN A 15 25.86 -3.97 14.12
CA GLN A 15 25.73 -5.31 14.69
C GLN A 15 24.28 -5.73 14.97
N PRO A 16 23.40 -4.89 15.56
CA PRO A 16 22.00 -5.27 15.77
C PRO A 16 21.25 -5.58 14.47
N LEU A 17 21.52 -4.84 13.39
CA LEU A 17 20.92 -5.11 12.07
C LEU A 17 21.44 -6.43 11.50
N LEU A 18 22.74 -6.74 11.68
CA LEU A 18 23.34 -8.00 11.26
C LEU A 18 22.79 -9.20 12.06
N ASP A 19 22.40 -8.97 13.31
CA ASP A 19 21.75 -9.96 14.18
C ASP A 19 20.26 -10.14 13.85
N GLY A 20 19.73 -9.46 12.82
CA GLY A 20 18.34 -9.53 12.39
C GLY A 20 17.36 -8.70 13.22
N LEU A 21 17.87 -7.78 14.05
CA LEU A 21 17.04 -6.85 14.81
C LEU A 21 16.64 -5.64 13.95
N ASN A 22 15.60 -4.92 14.40
CA ASN A 22 15.10 -3.70 13.76
C ASN A 22 15.37 -2.48 14.66
N PRO A 23 16.63 -2.06 14.88
CA PRO A 23 16.92 -0.88 15.68
C PRO A 23 16.29 0.37 15.06
N LEU A 24 15.94 1.31 15.93
CA LEU A 24 15.52 2.66 15.59
C LEU A 24 16.73 3.60 15.55
N PRO A 25 16.61 4.79 14.94
CA PRO A 25 17.72 5.72 14.79
C PRO A 25 18.45 6.03 16.10
N ARG A 26 17.72 6.06 17.22
CA ARG A 26 18.26 6.23 18.57
C ARG A 26 19.34 5.22 18.96
N ALA A 27 19.32 4.01 18.42
CA ALA A 27 20.38 3.02 18.65
C ALA A 27 21.74 3.52 18.14
N GLU A 28 21.79 4.13 16.95
CA GLU A 28 22.99 4.77 16.41
C GLU A 28 23.46 5.92 17.32
N PHE A 29 22.54 6.76 17.82
CA PHE A 29 22.89 7.82 18.77
C PHE A 29 23.52 7.28 20.05
N ASP A 30 22.84 6.33 20.70
CA ASP A 30 23.28 5.78 21.97
C ASP A 30 24.61 5.04 21.81
N PHE A 31 24.82 4.35 20.67
CA PHE A 31 26.09 3.74 20.32
C PHE A 31 27.21 4.77 20.23
N TRP A 32 27.05 5.82 19.43
CA TRP A 32 28.11 6.80 19.22
C TRP A 32 28.36 7.68 20.44
N TYR A 33 27.32 8.00 21.22
CA TYR A 33 27.46 8.67 22.50
C TYR A 33 28.28 7.81 23.48
N SER A 34 27.89 6.54 23.66
CA SER A 34 28.62 5.61 24.53
C SER A 34 30.07 5.41 24.04
N ARG A 35 30.27 5.28 22.73
CA ARG A 35 31.60 5.13 22.13
C ARG A 35 32.48 6.35 22.40
N GLN A 36 31.96 7.56 22.25
CA GLN A 36 32.71 8.78 22.53
C GLN A 36 33.13 8.86 24.00
N VAL A 37 32.19 8.67 24.94
CA VAL A 37 32.47 8.72 26.38
C VAL A 37 33.54 7.68 26.75
N ASN A 38 33.40 6.45 26.26
CA ASN A 38 34.38 5.39 26.50
C ASN A 38 35.76 5.73 25.93
N LEU A 39 35.82 6.22 24.67
CA LEU A 39 37.09 6.59 24.04
C LEU A 39 37.74 7.80 24.70
N GLN A 40 36.95 8.76 25.20
CA GLN A 40 37.47 9.89 25.95
C GLN A 40 38.13 9.42 27.26
N CYS A 41 37.47 8.55 28.02
CA CYS A 41 38.05 7.97 29.23
C CYS A 41 39.33 7.17 28.94
N ILE A 42 39.37 6.39 27.85
CA ILE A 42 40.57 5.65 27.43
C ILE A 42 41.69 6.61 27.02
N ASN A 43 41.35 7.67 26.29
CA ASN A 43 42.31 8.69 25.87
C ASN A 43 42.94 9.37 27.09
N GLU A 44 42.13 9.79 28.07
CA GLU A 44 42.61 10.36 29.33
C GLU A 44 43.55 9.40 30.08
N GLN A 45 43.23 8.10 30.11
CA GLN A 45 44.10 7.09 30.71
C GLN A 45 45.42 6.92 29.96
N LEU A 46 45.40 6.91 28.62
CA LEU A 46 46.60 6.79 27.79
C LEU A 46 47.54 8.00 27.94
N TYR A 47 46.97 9.19 28.12
CA TYR A 47 47.72 10.43 28.33
C TYR A 47 48.07 10.70 29.81
N ALA A 48 47.73 9.79 30.72
CA ALA A 48 48.12 9.91 32.11
C ALA A 48 49.66 9.92 32.27
N PRO A 49 50.23 10.71 33.19
CA PRO A 49 51.69 10.87 33.32
C PRO A 49 52.46 9.57 33.56
N SER A 50 51.84 8.59 34.21
CA SER A 50 52.42 7.26 34.43
C SER A 50 52.53 6.46 33.13
N VAL A 51 51.50 6.51 32.28
CA VAL A 51 51.45 5.79 31.00
C VAL A 51 52.39 6.42 29.98
N GLN A 52 52.48 7.75 29.95
CA GLN A 52 53.43 8.48 29.11
C GLN A 52 54.88 8.10 29.43
N LYS A 53 55.25 7.98 30.72
CA LYS A 53 56.59 7.49 31.12
C LYS A 53 56.86 6.07 30.61
N ILE A 54 55.87 5.18 30.66
CA ILE A 54 56.00 3.81 30.11
C ILE A 54 56.24 3.85 28.61
N ALA A 55 55.50 4.70 27.88
CA ALA A 55 55.68 4.89 26.44
C ALA A 55 57.10 5.39 26.11
N GLU A 56 57.61 6.40 26.81
CA GLU A 56 58.97 6.93 26.62
C GLU A 56 60.05 5.88 26.88
N ILE A 57 59.89 5.07 27.94
CA ILE A 57 60.85 4.00 28.26
C ILE A 57 60.86 2.94 27.14
N LEU A 58 59.68 2.52 26.68
CA LEU A 58 59.55 1.52 25.62
C LEU A 58 60.12 2.01 24.30
N GLU A 59 59.93 3.28 23.97
CA GLU A 59 60.51 3.91 22.78
C GLU A 59 62.04 3.96 22.86
N ARG A 60 62.60 4.46 23.98
CA ARG A 60 64.06 4.55 24.17
C ARG A 60 64.72 3.18 24.18
N ALA A 61 64.05 2.17 24.76
CA ALA A 61 64.54 0.80 24.79
C ALA A 61 64.41 0.07 23.45
N LYS A 62 63.80 0.68 22.41
CA LYS A 62 63.46 0.05 21.13
C LYS A 62 62.72 -1.29 21.31
N SER A 63 61.78 -1.31 22.25
CA SER A 63 61.02 -2.51 22.60
C SER A 63 60.21 -3.03 21.41
N CYS A 64 60.09 -4.35 21.26
CA CYS A 64 59.21 -4.98 20.27
C CYS A 64 57.72 -4.62 20.46
N TYR A 65 57.34 -4.16 21.67
CA TYR A 65 55.98 -3.72 21.99
C TYR A 65 55.71 -2.24 21.65
N TRP A 66 56.75 -1.44 21.38
CA TRP A 66 56.60 -0.02 21.09
C TRP A 66 55.68 0.26 19.87
N PRO A 67 55.83 -0.44 18.72
CA PRO A 67 54.94 -0.22 17.58
C PRO A 67 53.46 -0.47 17.90
N ALA A 68 53.17 -1.53 18.67
CA ALA A 68 51.81 -1.87 19.07
C ALA A 68 51.20 -0.81 20.00
N LEU A 69 51.98 -0.31 20.97
CA LEU A 69 51.54 0.77 21.85
C LEU A 69 51.32 2.07 21.08
N LYS A 70 52.24 2.43 20.17
CA LYS A 70 52.11 3.61 19.32
C LYS A 70 50.84 3.56 18.46
N ASN A 71 50.51 2.39 17.90
CA ASN A 71 49.27 2.21 17.15
C ASN A 71 48.03 2.40 18.04
N VAL A 72 48.05 1.89 19.28
CA VAL A 72 46.94 2.10 20.23
C VAL A 72 46.67 3.60 20.47
N PHE A 73 47.70 4.41 20.69
CA PHE A 73 47.52 5.87 20.81
C PHE A 73 46.89 6.48 19.57
N LYS A 74 47.43 6.13 18.39
CA LYS A 74 46.94 6.64 17.10
C LYS A 74 45.48 6.25 16.86
N ASP A 75 45.13 4.99 17.08
CA ASP A 75 43.82 4.44 16.79
C ASP A 75 42.76 5.01 17.73
N VAL A 76 43.08 5.20 19.03
CA VAL A 76 42.17 5.81 20.00
C VAL A 76 41.95 7.29 19.70
N SER A 77 43.00 8.06 19.41
CA SER A 77 42.85 9.48 19.08
C SER A 77 42.06 9.69 17.77
N ALA A 78 42.29 8.84 16.77
CA ALA A 78 41.51 8.86 15.54
C ALA A 78 40.04 8.52 15.81
N ALA A 79 39.77 7.41 16.52
CA ALA A 79 38.41 6.99 16.83
C ALA A 79 37.65 8.05 17.68
N LEU A 80 38.32 8.72 18.62
CA LEU A 80 37.73 9.78 19.44
C LEU A 80 37.30 10.98 18.57
N LYS A 81 38.20 11.47 17.70
CA LYS A 81 37.88 12.56 16.76
C LYS A 81 36.67 12.21 15.89
N ASN A 82 36.57 10.96 15.46
CA ASN A 82 35.45 10.47 14.64
C ASN A 82 34.13 10.51 15.42
N SER A 83 34.14 10.00 16.66
CA SER A 83 32.95 9.98 17.51
C SER A 83 32.52 11.38 17.94
N GLU A 84 33.45 12.31 18.15
CA GLU A 84 33.15 13.74 18.42
C GLU A 84 32.45 14.42 17.24
N PHE A 85 33.02 14.29 16.04
CA PHE A 85 32.43 14.85 14.82
C PHE A 85 31.02 14.29 14.59
N PHE A 86 30.86 12.98 14.77
CA PHE A 86 29.57 12.32 14.60
C PHE A 86 28.54 12.85 15.59
N ARG A 87 28.92 12.94 16.88
CA ARG A 87 28.04 13.48 17.92
C ARG A 87 27.54 14.87 17.52
N GLU A 88 28.40 15.76 17.05
CA GLU A 88 28.02 17.14 16.72
C GLU A 88 27.05 17.25 15.54
N ASN A 89 27.21 16.39 14.52
CA ASN A 89 26.36 16.45 13.33
C ASN A 89 25.07 15.62 13.46
N ILE A 90 25.11 14.47 14.13
CA ILE A 90 23.91 13.65 14.35
C ILE A 90 23.08 14.15 15.51
N LEU A 91 23.67 14.71 16.58
CA LEU A 91 22.93 15.52 17.57
C LEU A 91 22.61 16.94 17.06
N SER A 92 22.72 17.19 15.75
CA SER A 92 22.17 18.43 15.22
C SER A 92 20.69 18.53 15.58
N TYR A 93 20.26 19.75 15.89
CA TYR A 93 18.93 20.00 16.41
C TYR A 93 17.82 19.46 15.49
N SER A 94 18.04 19.46 14.16
CA SER A 94 17.09 18.93 13.17
C SER A 94 16.86 17.44 13.31
N MET A 95 17.93 16.66 13.45
CA MET A 95 17.87 15.19 13.48
C MET A 95 17.39 14.70 14.85
N TRP A 96 17.87 15.35 15.93
CA TRP A 96 17.36 15.11 17.28
C TRP A 96 15.86 15.43 17.39
N PHE A 97 15.43 16.59 16.90
CA PHE A 97 14.02 16.99 16.95
C PHE A 97 13.13 16.05 16.14
N PHE A 98 13.57 15.62 14.95
CA PHE A 98 12.81 14.67 14.15
C PHE A 98 12.65 13.33 14.85
N PHE A 99 13.74 12.73 15.34
CA PHE A 99 13.63 11.44 16.01
C PHE A 99 12.84 11.53 17.29
N HIS A 100 13.00 12.60 18.07
CA HIS A 100 12.15 12.83 19.24
C HIS A 100 10.68 13.00 18.87
N PHE A 101 10.36 13.73 17.81
CA PHE A 101 9.00 13.88 17.29
C PHE A 101 8.40 12.54 16.83
N CYS A 102 9.20 11.73 16.14
CA CYS A 102 8.77 10.42 15.63
C CYS A 102 8.65 9.35 16.73
N GLU A 103 9.51 9.36 17.74
CA GLU A 103 9.43 8.45 18.89
C GLU A 103 8.25 8.79 19.81
N ASN A 104 7.91 10.07 19.92
CA ASN A 104 6.76 10.56 20.70
C ASN A 104 5.56 10.86 19.80
N PHE A 105 5.52 10.21 18.64
CA PHE A 105 4.59 10.53 17.59
C PHE A 105 3.14 10.24 17.99
N ASN A 106 2.26 11.18 17.63
CA ASN A 106 0.81 11.00 17.73
C ASN A 106 0.24 10.67 16.34
N PRO A 107 -0.54 9.59 16.16
CA PRO A 107 -1.11 9.19 14.88
C PRO A 107 -1.90 10.28 14.17
N PHE A 108 -2.53 11.18 14.93
CA PHE A 108 -3.28 12.32 14.36
C PHE A 108 -2.39 13.36 13.67
N LEU A 109 -1.07 13.33 13.88
CA LEU A 109 -0.09 14.26 13.30
C LEU A 109 0.64 13.66 12.09
N PHE A 110 0.18 12.52 11.56
CA PHE A 110 0.88 11.80 10.50
C PHE A 110 1.08 12.62 9.21
N THR A 111 0.12 13.49 8.90
CA THR A 111 0.20 14.41 7.75
C THR A 111 1.33 15.43 7.86
N GLN A 112 1.89 15.62 9.06
CA GLN A 112 2.99 16.54 9.33
C GLN A 112 4.36 15.87 9.16
N VAL A 113 4.44 14.54 9.00
CA VAL A 113 5.70 13.79 8.90
C VAL A 113 6.47 14.06 7.59
N PRO A 114 5.85 14.11 6.39
CA PRO A 114 6.60 14.23 5.13
C PRO A 114 7.55 15.44 5.02
N PRO A 115 7.18 16.66 5.48
CA PRO A 115 8.10 17.80 5.51
C PRO A 115 9.38 17.54 6.33
N TYR A 116 9.31 16.78 7.41
CA TYR A 116 10.48 16.49 8.22
C TYR A 116 11.40 15.43 7.60
N ILE A 117 10.86 14.50 6.82
CA ILE A 117 11.67 13.47 6.12
C ILE A 117 12.72 14.14 5.23
N ASN A 118 12.36 15.19 4.50
CA ASN A 118 13.31 15.93 3.65
C ASN A 118 14.45 16.54 4.48
N ASN A 119 14.14 17.10 5.65
CA ASN A 119 15.16 17.69 6.54
C ASN A 119 16.12 16.63 7.09
N VAL A 120 15.61 15.43 7.38
CA VAL A 120 16.40 14.31 7.90
C VAL A 120 17.33 13.77 6.83
N ILE A 121 16.80 13.52 5.64
CA ILE A 121 17.62 13.08 4.50
C ILE A 121 18.68 14.13 4.16
N TYR A 122 18.32 15.41 4.19
CA TYR A 122 19.29 16.49 4.02
C TYR A 122 20.39 16.46 5.08
N THR A 123 20.03 16.19 6.34
CA THR A 123 21.02 16.07 7.43
C THR A 123 21.94 14.86 7.20
N VAL A 124 21.41 13.71 6.77
CA VAL A 124 22.21 12.53 6.38
C VAL A 124 23.18 12.88 5.25
N CYS A 125 22.74 13.61 4.23
CA CYS A 125 23.60 14.08 3.14
C CYS A 125 24.68 15.05 3.62
N LEU A 126 24.38 15.95 4.56
CA LEU A 126 25.37 16.83 5.16
C LEU A 126 26.42 16.05 5.95
N ILE A 127 26.02 15.04 6.72
CA ILE A 127 26.93 14.16 7.45
C ILE A 127 27.85 13.44 6.47
N TRP A 128 27.31 12.89 5.38
CA TRP A 128 28.09 12.26 4.32
C TRP A 128 29.12 13.23 3.70
N ALA A 129 28.69 14.44 3.32
CA ALA A 129 29.55 15.40 2.63
C ALA A 129 30.66 16.00 3.51
N ASN A 130 30.42 16.11 4.82
CA ASN A 130 31.34 16.79 5.74
C ASN A 130 32.12 15.84 6.64
N SER A 131 31.71 14.57 6.77
CA SER A 131 32.42 13.62 7.62
C SER A 131 33.62 13.01 6.93
N GLU A 132 34.81 13.14 7.54
CA GLU A 132 36.01 12.43 7.11
C GLU A 132 35.93 10.91 7.33
N TYR A 133 35.06 10.43 8.22
CA TYR A 133 35.08 9.04 8.70
C TYR A 133 33.73 8.32 8.66
N TYR A 134 32.62 9.07 8.56
CA TYR A 134 31.28 8.53 8.35
C TYR A 134 30.87 8.53 6.88
N ASN A 135 31.66 9.17 6.00
CA ASN A 135 31.52 9.08 4.54
C ASN A 135 31.98 7.69 4.04
N VAL A 136 31.32 6.65 4.54
CA VAL A 136 31.53 5.25 4.21
C VAL A 136 30.15 4.62 3.96
N PRO A 137 29.92 3.95 2.82
CA PRO A 137 28.61 3.40 2.48
C PRO A 137 27.97 2.55 3.58
N SER A 138 28.75 1.70 4.24
CA SER A 138 28.25 0.81 5.32
C SER A 138 27.62 1.57 6.49
N ARG A 139 28.09 2.78 6.79
CA ARG A 139 27.59 3.62 7.88
C ARG A 139 26.29 4.33 7.49
N VAL A 140 26.25 4.90 6.29
CA VAL A 140 25.03 5.54 5.78
C VAL A 140 23.90 4.53 5.61
N ILE A 141 24.21 3.30 5.19
CA ILE A 141 23.22 2.23 5.09
C ILE A 141 22.54 1.97 6.44
N VAL A 142 23.31 1.88 7.53
CA VAL A 142 22.77 1.63 8.89
C VAL A 142 21.74 2.69 9.28
N ILE A 143 22.12 3.98 9.26
CA ILE A 143 21.19 5.04 9.67
C ILE A 143 19.97 5.13 8.76
N LEU A 144 20.11 4.88 7.44
CA LEU A 144 18.97 4.85 6.54
C LEU A 144 18.05 3.65 6.81
N GLN A 145 18.59 2.48 7.13
CA GLN A 145 17.80 1.31 7.54
C GLN A 145 17.04 1.57 8.84
N GLU A 146 17.68 2.19 9.83
CA GLU A 146 17.04 2.57 11.08
C GLU A 146 15.92 3.61 10.86
N ILE A 147 16.14 4.61 9.98
CA ILE A 147 15.09 5.56 9.59
C ILE A 147 13.91 4.81 8.94
N CYS A 148 14.18 3.82 8.08
CA CYS A 148 13.13 3.00 7.49
C CYS A 148 12.37 2.21 8.57
N ASN A 149 13.06 1.63 9.55
CA ASN A 149 12.43 0.92 10.67
C ASN A 149 11.50 1.83 11.48
N LEU A 150 11.94 3.06 11.78
CA LEU A 150 11.12 4.06 12.45
C LEU A 150 9.85 4.39 11.66
N LEU A 151 9.97 4.58 10.34
CA LEU A 151 8.80 4.85 9.49
C LEU A 151 7.83 3.66 9.46
N ILE A 152 8.35 2.43 9.44
CA ILE A 152 7.52 1.21 9.50
C ILE A 152 6.77 1.16 10.83
N GLU A 153 7.44 1.37 11.97
CA GLU A 153 6.79 1.40 13.28
C GLU A 153 5.70 2.47 13.36
N MET A 154 5.96 3.68 12.84
CA MET A 154 4.97 4.74 12.79
C MET A 154 3.73 4.34 11.99
N VAL A 155 3.91 3.75 10.80
CA VAL A 155 2.79 3.29 9.96
C VAL A 155 2.02 2.16 10.64
N GLN A 156 2.72 1.17 11.20
CA GLN A 156 2.08 0.08 11.94
C GLN A 156 1.28 0.61 13.13
N PHE A 157 1.83 1.58 13.87
CA PHE A 157 1.15 2.23 14.98
C PHE A 157 -0.09 3.01 14.52
N CYS A 158 0.00 3.75 13.41
CA CYS A 158 -1.15 4.41 12.79
C CYS A 158 -2.24 3.40 12.42
N ILE A 159 -1.91 2.34 11.69
CA ILE A 159 -2.89 1.34 11.25
C ILE A 159 -3.58 0.68 12.44
N LYS A 160 -2.82 0.33 13.49
CA LYS A 160 -3.37 -0.32 14.70
C LYS A 160 -4.29 0.59 15.52
N ASN A 161 -4.02 1.91 15.55
CA ASN A 161 -4.72 2.84 16.45
C ASN A 161 -5.71 3.79 15.74
N VAL A 162 -5.57 3.99 14.43
CA VAL A 162 -6.34 4.93 13.62
C VAL A 162 -6.66 4.23 12.30
N PHE A 163 -7.81 3.55 12.26
CA PHE A 163 -8.29 2.73 11.12
C PHE A 163 -8.53 3.49 9.78
N TYR A 164 -7.89 4.64 9.56
CA TYR A 164 -8.00 5.44 8.34
C TYR A 164 -6.66 6.09 8.00
N CYS A 165 -5.88 5.45 7.12
CA CYS A 165 -4.81 6.15 6.39
C CYS A 165 -4.90 5.82 4.90
N SER A 166 -6.06 6.12 4.31
CA SER A 166 -6.37 5.87 2.89
C SER A 166 -5.66 6.80 1.90
N ASN A 167 -4.73 7.65 2.32
CA ASN A 167 -4.03 8.56 1.41
C ASN A 167 -2.66 8.97 1.99
N LEU A 168 -1.71 8.05 1.96
CA LEU A 168 -0.30 8.39 2.11
C LEU A 168 0.30 8.78 0.76
N PRO A 169 0.64 10.06 0.54
CA PRO A 169 1.58 10.40 -0.53
C PRO A 169 2.96 9.90 -0.10
N PHE A 170 3.31 8.67 -0.47
CA PHE A 170 4.70 8.23 -0.42
C PHE A 170 5.48 8.97 -1.52
N PRO A 171 6.54 9.72 -1.19
CA PRO A 171 7.31 10.40 -2.22
C PRO A 171 8.15 9.34 -2.94
N LYS A 172 7.72 8.93 -4.14
CA LYS A 172 8.44 8.04 -5.06
C LYS A 172 9.77 8.63 -5.57
N SER A 173 10.21 9.77 -5.04
CA SER A 173 11.41 10.49 -5.48
C SER A 173 11.97 11.35 -4.33
N ILE A 174 12.74 10.75 -3.41
CA ILE A 174 13.43 11.49 -2.33
C ILE A 174 14.94 11.67 -2.61
N PHE A 175 15.48 11.16 -3.71
CA PHE A 175 16.92 11.25 -4.00
C PHE A 175 17.24 12.10 -5.20
N CYS A 176 16.88 13.38 -5.12
CA CYS A 176 17.59 14.44 -5.81
C CYS A 176 17.48 15.65 -4.89
N PHE A 177 18.59 16.20 -4.39
CA PHE A 177 18.90 17.64 -4.51
C PHE A 177 20.23 18.01 -3.85
N TYR A 178 21.00 18.76 -4.65
CA TYR A 178 22.09 19.73 -4.46
C TYR A 178 22.76 19.93 -3.09
N LEU A 179 24.09 19.89 -3.12
CA LEU A 179 24.99 20.66 -2.26
C LEU A 179 25.72 21.70 -3.12
N GLN A 180 25.76 22.95 -2.64
CA GLN A 180 26.54 24.03 -3.25
C GLN A 180 28.03 23.87 -2.90
N ASP A 181 28.87 24.22 -3.88
CA ASP A 181 30.32 24.47 -3.83
C ASP A 181 31.30 23.29 -3.63
N LYS A 182 30.85 22.02 -3.69
CA LYS A 182 31.73 20.85 -3.91
C LYS A 182 31.09 19.86 -4.89
N GLU A 183 31.90 19.20 -5.72
CA GLU A 183 31.41 18.11 -6.57
C GLU A 183 30.72 17.03 -5.70
N PRO A 184 29.43 16.72 -5.96
CA PRO A 184 28.68 15.80 -5.13
C PRO A 184 29.24 14.38 -5.26
N GLN A 185 29.71 13.82 -4.15
CA GLN A 185 30.03 12.40 -4.08
C GLN A 185 28.72 11.63 -3.95
N TYR A 186 28.28 11.03 -5.05
CA TYR A 186 27.07 10.21 -5.10
C TYR A 186 27.23 8.95 -4.23
N TRP A 187 26.11 8.45 -3.71
CA TRP A 187 26.09 7.16 -3.04
C TRP A 187 26.35 6.03 -4.06
N GLU A 188 27.42 5.28 -3.85
CA GLU A 188 27.82 4.14 -4.70
C GLU A 188 27.36 2.80 -4.12
N PHE A 189 26.14 2.72 -3.58
CA PHE A 189 25.60 1.46 -3.05
C PHE A 189 24.21 1.13 -3.62
N PRO A 190 23.90 -0.17 -3.81
CA PRO A 190 22.57 -0.59 -4.25
C PRO A 190 21.48 -0.18 -3.26
N SER A 191 20.38 0.37 -3.77
CA SER A 191 19.22 0.79 -2.98
C SER A 191 18.59 -0.37 -2.19
N THR A 192 18.76 -1.61 -2.67
CA THR A 192 18.31 -2.84 -2.00
C THR A 192 18.95 -3.03 -0.63
N LEU A 193 20.18 -2.57 -0.41
CA LEU A 193 20.84 -2.68 0.90
C LEU A 193 20.10 -1.88 1.98
N VAL A 194 19.41 -0.81 1.61
CA VAL A 194 18.65 0.02 2.54
C VAL A 194 17.18 -0.38 2.56
N PHE A 195 16.56 -0.52 1.39
CA PHE A 195 15.11 -0.51 1.28
C PHE A 195 14.45 -1.89 1.19
N THR A 196 15.20 -3.00 1.26
CA THR A 196 14.61 -4.35 1.13
C THR A 196 13.44 -4.56 2.10
N ARG A 197 13.66 -4.34 3.40
CA ARG A 197 12.62 -4.51 4.42
C ARG A 197 11.42 -3.57 4.20
N MET A 198 11.68 -2.31 3.87
CA MET A 198 10.63 -1.31 3.63
C MET A 198 9.80 -1.65 2.39
N ASN A 199 10.44 -2.13 1.32
CA ASN A 199 9.75 -2.59 0.12
C ASN A 199 8.88 -3.82 0.41
N SER A 200 9.37 -4.79 1.18
CA SER A 200 8.57 -5.93 1.63
C SER A 200 7.37 -5.48 2.47
N PHE A 201 7.55 -4.50 3.35
CA PHE A 201 6.45 -3.92 4.12
C PHE A 201 5.40 -3.24 3.22
N PHE A 202 5.81 -2.46 2.21
CA PHE A 202 4.87 -1.86 1.26
C PHE A 202 4.14 -2.89 0.40
N HIS A 203 4.84 -3.94 -0.02
CA HIS A 203 4.21 -5.06 -0.69
C HIS A 203 3.11 -5.65 0.20
N ARG A 204 3.42 -5.94 1.47
CA ARG A 204 2.46 -6.46 2.44
C ARG A 204 1.25 -5.55 2.62
N LEU A 205 1.45 -4.23 2.76
CA LEU A 205 0.35 -3.27 2.86
C LEU A 205 -0.55 -3.28 1.62
N LYS A 206 0.04 -3.36 0.42
CA LYS A 206 -0.71 -3.47 -0.83
C LYS A 206 -1.51 -4.77 -0.90
N THR A 207 -0.92 -5.89 -0.49
CA THR A 207 -1.61 -7.18 -0.43
C THR A 207 -2.83 -7.13 0.51
N ILE A 208 -2.67 -6.50 1.69
CA ILE A 208 -3.76 -6.28 2.65
C ILE A 208 -4.85 -5.37 2.05
N GLU A 209 -4.47 -4.29 1.37
CA GLU A 209 -5.41 -3.43 0.66
C GLU A 209 -6.22 -4.22 -0.38
N GLU A 210 -5.56 -5.03 -1.21
CA GLU A 210 -6.21 -5.88 -2.22
C GLU A 210 -7.17 -6.91 -1.59
N LEU A 211 -6.81 -7.49 -0.43
CA LEU A 211 -7.69 -8.35 0.36
C LEU A 211 -8.97 -7.61 0.78
N TYR A 212 -8.84 -6.43 1.40
CA TYR A 212 -9.99 -5.65 1.87
C TYR A 212 -10.86 -5.16 0.72
N MET A 213 -10.27 -4.71 -0.38
CA MET A 213 -11.02 -4.29 -1.56
C MET A 213 -11.84 -5.44 -2.14
N THR A 214 -11.25 -6.64 -2.19
CA THR A 214 -11.97 -7.86 -2.58
C THR A 214 -13.11 -8.17 -1.60
N ALA A 215 -12.86 -8.15 -0.30
CA ALA A 215 -13.89 -8.42 0.70
C ALA A 215 -15.06 -7.42 0.61
N ILE A 216 -14.78 -6.12 0.54
CA ILE A 216 -15.79 -5.05 0.41
C ILE A 216 -16.64 -5.24 -0.86
N GLU A 217 -16.03 -5.69 -1.94
CA GLU A 217 -16.76 -5.96 -3.18
C GLU A 217 -17.74 -7.13 -3.02
N PHE A 218 -17.31 -8.23 -2.40
CA PHE A 218 -18.17 -9.38 -2.11
C PHE A 218 -19.23 -9.09 -1.04
N LEU A 219 -19.00 -8.15 -0.11
CA LEU A 219 -20.03 -7.74 0.86
C LEU A 219 -21.27 -7.13 0.19
N LYS A 220 -21.15 -6.65 -1.06
CA LYS A 220 -22.30 -6.15 -1.83
C LYS A 220 -23.31 -7.26 -2.18
N LEU A 221 -22.88 -8.53 -2.16
CA LEU A 221 -23.77 -9.68 -2.40
C LEU A 221 -24.92 -9.76 -1.41
N GLU A 222 -24.76 -9.23 -0.19
CA GLU A 222 -25.82 -9.19 0.83
C GLU A 222 -27.11 -8.53 0.33
N LYS A 223 -26.98 -7.55 -0.59
CA LYS A 223 -28.10 -6.76 -1.12
C LYS A 223 -28.62 -7.25 -2.46
N ILE A 224 -28.05 -8.33 -3.01
CA ILE A 224 -28.47 -8.85 -4.31
C ILE A 224 -29.70 -9.74 -4.13
N GLU A 225 -30.80 -9.33 -4.75
CA GLU A 225 -32.05 -10.09 -4.76
C GLU A 225 -32.35 -10.57 -6.19
N LEU A 226 -32.29 -11.88 -6.41
CA LEU A 226 -32.62 -12.47 -7.71
C LEU A 226 -34.11 -12.82 -7.77
N GLY A 227 -34.83 -12.16 -8.67
CA GLY A 227 -36.23 -12.46 -8.99
C GLY A 227 -36.40 -13.54 -10.05
N GLY A 228 -37.65 -13.83 -10.43
CA GLY A 228 -37.98 -14.77 -11.52
C GLY A 228 -38.19 -16.22 -11.07
N VAL A 229 -38.39 -17.12 -12.03
CA VAL A 229 -38.80 -18.52 -11.78
C VAL A 229 -37.74 -19.30 -11.00
N ARG A 230 -36.46 -19.06 -11.29
CA ARG A 230 -35.32 -19.65 -10.56
C ARG A 230 -34.73 -18.71 -9.49
N GLY A 231 -35.36 -17.57 -9.24
CA GLY A 231 -34.82 -16.52 -8.35
C GLY A 231 -34.48 -17.01 -6.94
N ASN A 232 -35.35 -17.82 -6.33
CA ASN A 232 -35.11 -18.37 -4.99
C ASN A 232 -33.87 -19.30 -4.95
N ILE A 233 -33.71 -20.15 -5.97
CA ILE A 233 -32.56 -21.07 -6.05
C ILE A 233 -31.28 -20.27 -6.26
N LEU A 234 -31.26 -19.37 -7.24
CA LEU A 234 -30.07 -18.55 -7.53
C LEU A 234 -29.71 -17.64 -6.37
N GLY A 235 -30.71 -17.03 -5.71
CA GLY A 235 -30.52 -16.23 -4.50
C GLY A 235 -29.90 -17.04 -3.36
N SER A 236 -30.35 -18.28 -3.14
CA SER A 236 -29.72 -19.16 -2.14
C SER A 236 -28.26 -19.47 -2.43
N LEU A 237 -27.88 -19.60 -3.71
CA LEU A 237 -26.47 -19.79 -4.11
C LEU A 237 -25.63 -18.53 -3.89
N VAL A 238 -26.22 -17.33 -4.10
CA VAL A 238 -25.54 -16.06 -3.80
C VAL A 238 -25.29 -15.92 -2.29
N VAL A 239 -26.28 -16.28 -1.46
CA VAL A 239 -26.12 -16.28 0.00
C VAL A 239 -25.03 -17.25 0.44
N GLN A 240 -24.95 -18.44 -0.16
CA GLN A 240 -23.85 -19.38 0.12
C GLN A 240 -22.48 -18.79 -0.21
N ILE A 241 -22.32 -18.16 -1.38
CA ILE A 241 -21.07 -17.48 -1.74
C ILE A 241 -20.73 -16.36 -0.73
N TYR A 242 -21.74 -15.60 -0.29
CA TYR A 242 -21.58 -14.56 0.71
C TYR A 242 -21.16 -15.11 2.09
N GLU A 243 -21.70 -16.24 2.53
CA GLU A 243 -21.28 -16.89 3.78
C GLU A 243 -19.85 -17.46 3.66
N GLU A 244 -19.51 -18.08 2.53
CA GLU A 244 -18.17 -18.64 2.29
C GLU A 244 -17.08 -17.57 2.30
N ILE A 245 -17.30 -16.42 1.64
CA ILE A 245 -16.31 -15.34 1.64
C ILE A 245 -16.12 -14.74 3.03
N LEU A 246 -17.17 -14.64 3.86
CA LEU A 246 -17.05 -14.19 5.24
C LEU A 246 -16.17 -15.12 6.06
N GLU A 247 -16.35 -16.43 5.93
CA GLU A 247 -15.50 -17.42 6.61
C GLU A 247 -14.05 -17.36 6.10
N HIS A 248 -13.83 -17.10 4.81
CA HIS A 248 -12.48 -16.92 4.26
C HIS A 248 -11.79 -15.65 4.76
N VAL A 249 -12.51 -14.53 4.88
CA VAL A 249 -11.98 -13.28 5.43
C VAL A 249 -11.71 -13.40 6.94
N LYS A 250 -12.53 -14.17 7.66
CA LYS A 250 -12.40 -14.38 9.10
C LYS A 250 -11.06 -15.01 9.50
N VAL A 251 -10.46 -15.83 8.64
CA VAL A 251 -9.10 -16.39 8.86
C VAL A 251 -8.09 -15.29 9.16
N PHE A 252 -8.14 -14.17 8.44
CA PHE A 252 -7.23 -13.04 8.63
C PHE A 252 -7.57 -12.21 9.88
N ALA A 253 -8.83 -12.19 10.30
CA ALA A 253 -9.23 -11.52 11.55
C ALA A 253 -8.83 -12.33 12.80
N GLU A 254 -8.78 -13.66 12.68
CA GLU A 254 -8.47 -14.59 13.78
C GLU A 254 -7.03 -15.16 13.71
N CYS A 255 -6.19 -14.61 12.82
CA CYS A 255 -4.82 -15.06 12.65
C CYS A 255 -4.00 -14.86 13.94
N LYS A 256 -3.01 -15.73 14.15
CA LYS A 256 -2.16 -15.72 15.35
C LYS A 256 -0.84 -14.96 15.16
N TYR A 257 -0.55 -14.56 13.93
CA TYR A 257 0.62 -13.78 13.55
C TYR A 257 0.27 -12.29 13.41
N ASP A 258 1.27 -11.42 13.31
CA ASP A 258 1.04 -10.02 12.97
C ASP A 258 0.96 -9.87 11.44
N PRO A 259 -0.21 -9.59 10.84
CA PRO A 259 -0.33 -9.48 9.39
C PRO A 259 0.52 -8.35 8.81
N LEU A 260 0.91 -7.37 9.63
CA LEU A 260 1.76 -6.25 9.23
C LEU A 260 3.26 -6.54 9.34
N ASP A 261 3.68 -7.72 9.81
CA ASP A 261 5.09 -8.11 9.84
C ASP A 261 5.51 -8.70 8.48
N PRO A 262 6.40 -8.03 7.71
CA PRO A 262 6.86 -8.53 6.42
C PRO A 262 7.84 -9.70 6.54
N ALA A 263 8.35 -10.02 7.73
CA ALA A 263 9.20 -11.19 7.94
C ALA A 263 8.39 -12.48 8.12
N ASP A 264 7.09 -12.37 8.42
CA ASP A 264 6.21 -13.52 8.60
C ASP A 264 5.63 -13.97 7.25
N GLU A 265 6.00 -15.18 6.83
CA GLU A 265 5.57 -15.77 5.55
C GLU A 265 4.15 -16.35 5.61
N GLN A 266 3.59 -16.60 6.81
CA GLN A 266 2.28 -17.27 6.98
C GLN A 266 1.13 -16.47 6.36
N PHE A 267 1.21 -15.14 6.39
CA PHE A 267 0.21 -14.29 5.74
C PHE A 267 0.19 -14.47 4.22
N GLU A 268 1.36 -14.62 3.57
CA GLU A 268 1.40 -14.80 2.11
C GLU A 268 0.83 -16.17 1.71
N GLU A 269 1.06 -17.21 2.53
CA GLU A 269 0.46 -18.53 2.35
C GLU A 269 -1.08 -18.46 2.45
N ASP A 270 -1.60 -17.88 3.54
CA ASP A 270 -3.04 -17.71 3.75
C ASP A 270 -3.67 -16.84 2.65
N TYR A 271 -2.98 -15.79 2.20
CA TYR A 271 -3.44 -14.92 1.12
C TYR A 271 -3.48 -15.63 -0.23
N ALA A 272 -2.47 -16.44 -0.56
CA ALA A 272 -2.47 -17.24 -1.78
C ALA A 272 -3.66 -18.23 -1.80
N ASP A 273 -3.93 -18.89 -0.68
CA ASP A 273 -5.09 -19.76 -0.52
C ASP A 273 -6.42 -19.00 -0.64
N PHE A 274 -6.50 -17.80 -0.06
CA PHE A 274 -7.64 -16.90 -0.22
C PHE A 274 -7.89 -16.53 -1.68
N GLN A 275 -6.84 -16.18 -2.43
CA GLN A 275 -6.94 -15.86 -3.85
C GLN A 275 -7.48 -17.04 -4.68
N ILE A 276 -7.03 -18.26 -4.41
CA ILE A 276 -7.54 -19.47 -5.09
C ILE A 276 -9.05 -19.63 -4.82
N LYS A 277 -9.48 -19.47 -3.56
CA LYS A 277 -10.89 -19.54 -3.19
C LYS A 277 -11.72 -18.45 -3.84
N VAL A 278 -11.24 -17.20 -3.84
CA VAL A 278 -11.90 -16.07 -4.51
C VAL A 278 -12.09 -16.33 -6.00
N GLN A 279 -11.09 -16.92 -6.69
CA GLN A 279 -11.24 -17.28 -8.10
C GLN A 279 -12.30 -18.35 -8.35
N ASP A 280 -12.49 -19.30 -7.42
CA ASP A 280 -13.61 -20.26 -7.49
C ASP A 280 -14.96 -19.56 -7.31
N LEU A 281 -15.08 -18.68 -6.30
CA LEU A 281 -16.28 -17.89 -6.05
C LEU A 281 -16.64 -17.01 -7.25
N ASP A 282 -15.66 -16.38 -7.90
CA ASP A 282 -15.86 -15.59 -9.10
C ASP A 282 -16.48 -16.41 -10.25
N ARG A 283 -15.98 -17.62 -10.51
CA ARG A 283 -16.52 -18.51 -11.56
C ARG A 283 -17.95 -18.98 -11.23
N ARG A 284 -18.20 -19.30 -9.97
CA ARG A 284 -19.55 -19.67 -9.49
C ARG A 284 -20.51 -18.49 -9.64
N LEU A 285 -20.08 -17.28 -9.27
CA LEU A 285 -20.88 -16.08 -9.39
C LEU A 285 -21.18 -15.73 -10.86
N ALA A 286 -20.20 -15.88 -11.76
CA ALA A 286 -20.40 -15.73 -13.20
C ALA A 286 -21.44 -16.73 -13.73
N THR A 287 -21.40 -17.97 -13.26
CA THR A 287 -22.39 -19.00 -13.63
C THR A 287 -23.79 -18.64 -13.12
N ILE A 288 -23.93 -18.16 -11.89
CA ILE A 288 -25.21 -17.71 -11.32
C ILE A 288 -25.76 -16.53 -12.13
N PHE A 289 -24.90 -15.55 -12.43
CA PHE A 289 -25.26 -14.40 -13.25
C PHE A 289 -25.78 -14.86 -14.61
N TYR A 290 -25.03 -15.72 -15.31
CA TYR A 290 -25.42 -16.25 -16.62
C TYR A 290 -26.76 -16.98 -16.57
N GLN A 291 -26.97 -17.85 -15.57
CA GLN A 291 -28.22 -18.59 -15.43
C GLN A 291 -29.42 -17.68 -15.20
N GLY A 292 -29.27 -16.62 -14.40
CA GLY A 292 -30.31 -15.61 -14.22
C GLY A 292 -30.54 -14.76 -15.47
N PHE A 293 -29.46 -14.46 -16.20
CA PHE A 293 -29.53 -13.61 -17.40
C PHE A 293 -30.29 -14.32 -18.53
N VAL A 294 -30.05 -15.62 -18.73
CA VAL A 294 -30.79 -16.43 -19.72
C VAL A 294 -32.28 -16.56 -19.37
N ASP A 295 -32.64 -16.49 -18.09
CA ASP A 295 -34.04 -16.52 -17.63
C ASP A 295 -34.79 -15.20 -17.80
N CYS A 296 -34.09 -14.11 -18.14
CA CYS A 296 -34.70 -12.80 -18.28
C CYS A 296 -35.63 -12.78 -19.51
N SER A 297 -36.94 -12.68 -19.27
CA SER A 297 -37.95 -12.65 -20.34
C SER A 297 -38.12 -11.26 -20.98
N SER A 298 -37.55 -10.21 -20.38
CA SER A 298 -37.64 -8.84 -20.90
C SER A 298 -36.31 -8.11 -20.81
N PHE A 299 -36.09 -7.16 -21.72
CA PHE A 299 -34.91 -6.29 -21.71
C PHE A 299 -34.73 -5.58 -20.35
N GLU A 300 -35.83 -5.09 -19.77
CA GLU A 300 -35.81 -4.43 -18.45
C GLU A 300 -35.30 -5.35 -17.34
N SER A 301 -35.70 -6.62 -17.33
CA SER A 301 -35.23 -7.60 -16.33
C SER A 301 -33.72 -7.89 -16.47
N ALA A 302 -33.23 -8.01 -17.71
CA ALA A 302 -31.82 -8.23 -17.99
C ALA A 302 -30.95 -7.03 -17.55
N VAL A 303 -31.38 -5.81 -17.84
CA VAL A 303 -30.71 -4.57 -17.40
C VAL A 303 -30.69 -4.45 -15.88
N LYS A 304 -31.82 -4.74 -15.20
CA LYS A 304 -31.87 -4.76 -13.73
C LYS A 304 -30.85 -5.73 -13.15
N GLN A 305 -30.70 -6.92 -13.73
CA GLN A 305 -29.71 -7.89 -13.29
C GLN A 305 -28.28 -7.38 -13.50
N ILE A 306 -27.97 -6.76 -14.64
CA ILE A 306 -26.65 -6.12 -14.87
C ILE A 306 -26.37 -5.06 -13.80
N HIS A 307 -27.35 -4.20 -13.48
CA HIS A 307 -27.17 -3.17 -12.46
C HIS A 307 -26.96 -3.74 -11.06
N MET A 308 -27.64 -4.83 -10.70
CA MET A 308 -27.43 -5.49 -9.39
C MET A 308 -26.01 -6.04 -9.24
N PHE A 309 -25.40 -6.50 -10.33
CA PHE A 309 -24.05 -7.07 -10.34
C PHE A 309 -22.97 -6.09 -10.80
N ALA A 310 -23.29 -4.82 -11.06
CA ALA A 310 -22.45 -3.90 -11.84
C ALA A 310 -20.96 -3.88 -11.44
N SER A 311 -20.64 -3.72 -10.15
CA SER A 311 -19.23 -3.74 -9.74
C SER A 311 -18.59 -5.12 -9.84
N LEU A 312 -19.35 -6.17 -9.55
CA LEU A 312 -18.86 -7.56 -9.62
C LEU A 312 -18.57 -7.98 -11.06
N LEU A 313 -19.29 -7.43 -12.04
CA LEU A 313 -19.04 -7.67 -13.47
C LEU A 313 -17.72 -7.07 -13.97
N GLU A 314 -17.11 -6.13 -13.25
CA GLU A 314 -15.78 -5.59 -13.58
C GLU A 314 -14.64 -6.51 -13.15
N ARG A 315 -14.93 -7.52 -12.32
CA ARG A 315 -13.92 -8.49 -11.87
C ARG A 315 -13.43 -9.31 -13.08
N PRO A 316 -12.11 -9.46 -13.30
CA PRO A 316 -11.58 -9.97 -14.58
C PRO A 316 -12.14 -11.32 -15.04
N LEU A 317 -12.31 -12.27 -14.13
CA LEU A 317 -12.85 -13.59 -14.44
C LEU A 317 -14.33 -13.53 -14.84
N ILE A 318 -15.12 -12.76 -14.08
CA ILE A 318 -16.56 -12.58 -14.35
C ILE A 318 -16.75 -11.81 -15.66
N LYS A 319 -15.97 -10.74 -15.86
CA LYS A 319 -15.99 -9.94 -17.08
C LYS A 319 -15.72 -10.78 -18.32
N ALA A 320 -14.71 -11.65 -18.27
CA ALA A 320 -14.37 -12.53 -19.39
C ALA A 320 -15.54 -13.47 -19.76
N ASP A 321 -16.22 -14.05 -18.76
CA ASP A 321 -17.32 -14.97 -18.98
C ASP A 321 -18.63 -14.25 -19.38
N VAL A 322 -18.88 -13.04 -18.88
CA VAL A 322 -20.12 -12.30 -19.12
C VAL A 322 -20.08 -11.46 -20.41
N SER A 323 -18.91 -11.00 -20.84
CA SER A 323 -18.77 -10.11 -22.01
C SER A 323 -19.48 -10.62 -23.28
N PRO A 324 -19.43 -11.91 -23.64
CA PRO A 324 -20.13 -12.42 -24.83
C PRO A 324 -21.66 -12.25 -24.78
N HIS A 325 -22.25 -12.12 -23.59
CA HIS A 325 -23.71 -12.05 -23.40
C HIS A 325 -24.29 -10.65 -23.61
N TYR A 326 -23.47 -9.61 -23.69
CA TYR A 326 -23.95 -8.28 -24.07
C TYR A 326 -24.52 -8.24 -25.49
N ALA A 327 -24.06 -9.10 -26.40
CA ALA A 327 -24.68 -9.25 -27.71
C ALA A 327 -26.15 -9.68 -27.59
N THR A 328 -26.45 -10.64 -26.70
CA THR A 328 -27.82 -11.08 -26.40
C THR A 328 -28.65 -9.94 -25.81
N LEU A 329 -28.07 -9.08 -24.97
CA LEU A 329 -28.76 -7.88 -24.46
C LEU A 329 -29.16 -6.92 -25.60
N LEU A 330 -28.26 -6.71 -26.56
CA LEU A 330 -28.53 -5.88 -27.74
C LEU A 330 -29.61 -6.49 -28.63
N ASP A 331 -29.61 -7.82 -28.80
CA ASP A 331 -30.67 -8.52 -29.53
C ASP A 331 -32.03 -8.36 -28.85
N MET A 332 -32.09 -8.45 -27.52
CA MET A 332 -33.31 -8.17 -26.75
C MET A 332 -33.79 -6.72 -26.93
N PHE A 333 -32.87 -5.76 -26.97
CA PHE A 333 -33.21 -4.36 -27.23
C PHE A 333 -33.73 -4.15 -28.67
N ASN A 334 -33.11 -4.79 -29.67
CA ASN A 334 -33.58 -4.76 -31.05
C ASN A 334 -35.00 -5.32 -31.18
N ALA A 335 -35.28 -6.45 -30.53
CA ALA A 335 -36.63 -7.02 -30.50
C ALA A 335 -37.65 -6.06 -29.86
N GLU A 336 -37.27 -5.30 -28.84
CA GLU A 336 -38.13 -4.28 -28.22
C GLU A 336 -38.40 -3.10 -29.17
N LEU A 337 -37.41 -2.68 -29.96
CA LEU A 337 -37.58 -1.67 -31.01
C LEU A 337 -38.53 -2.16 -32.13
N ASP A 338 -38.39 -3.41 -32.57
CA ASP A 338 -39.28 -4.03 -33.56
C ASP A 338 -40.71 -4.12 -33.04
N ASN A 339 -40.91 -4.51 -31.78
CA ASN A 339 -42.21 -4.52 -31.13
C ASN A 339 -42.85 -3.12 -31.08
N ALA A 340 -42.07 -2.10 -30.71
CA ALA A 340 -42.55 -0.72 -30.70
C ALA A 340 -42.93 -0.24 -32.11
N LYS A 341 -42.19 -0.66 -33.14
CA LYS A 341 -42.51 -0.39 -34.54
C LYS A 341 -43.80 -1.07 -34.99
N ILE A 342 -44.03 -2.33 -34.62
CA ILE A 342 -45.26 -3.05 -34.91
C ILE A 342 -46.47 -2.33 -34.29
N LEU A 343 -46.35 -1.89 -33.04
CA LEU A 343 -47.39 -1.11 -32.36
C LEU A 343 -47.68 0.22 -33.08
N PHE A 344 -46.64 0.91 -33.54
CA PHE A 344 -46.78 2.13 -34.34
C PHE A 344 -47.54 1.87 -35.63
N ASP A 345 -47.08 0.91 -36.43
CA ASP A 345 -47.65 0.60 -37.75
C ASP A 345 -49.10 0.11 -37.64
N ALA A 346 -49.43 -0.67 -36.61
CA ALA A 346 -50.79 -1.11 -36.31
C ALA A 346 -51.72 0.08 -35.98
N GLN A 347 -51.26 1.02 -35.15
CA GLN A 347 -52.01 2.22 -34.79
C GLN A 347 -52.26 3.13 -36.00
N ILE A 348 -51.22 3.34 -36.83
CA ILE A 348 -51.33 4.11 -38.08
C ILE A 348 -52.33 3.45 -39.04
N SER A 349 -52.31 2.12 -39.14
CA SER A 349 -53.24 1.38 -39.98
C SER A 349 -54.69 1.44 -39.47
N ALA A 350 -54.91 1.29 -38.17
CA ALA A 350 -56.23 1.41 -37.54
C ALA A 350 -56.83 2.82 -37.73
N THR A 351 -56.00 3.87 -37.65
CA THR A 351 -56.41 5.25 -37.92
C THR A 351 -56.91 5.45 -39.36
N LYS A 352 -56.31 4.75 -40.33
CA LYS A 352 -56.69 4.84 -41.75
C LYS A 352 -57.98 4.08 -42.08
N ILE A 353 -58.32 3.05 -41.31
CA ILE A 353 -59.50 2.19 -41.55
C ILE A 353 -60.76 2.70 -40.82
N GLY A 354 -60.59 3.39 -39.68
CA GLY A 354 -61.69 4.02 -38.93
C GLY A 354 -62.00 5.46 -39.37
N ASP A 355 -62.74 6.20 -38.54
CA ASP A 355 -63.13 7.62 -38.76
C ASP A 355 -61.95 8.62 -38.65
N GLY A 356 -60.70 8.18 -38.88
CA GLY A 356 -59.50 9.00 -38.69
C GLY A 356 -59.08 9.20 -37.23
N ILE A 357 -59.70 8.48 -36.29
CA ILE A 357 -59.36 8.53 -34.86
C ILE A 357 -58.71 7.20 -34.44
N PRO A 358 -57.43 7.19 -34.03
CA PRO A 358 -56.78 5.98 -33.53
C PRO A 358 -57.43 5.46 -32.24
N PRO A 359 -57.22 4.20 -31.89
CA PRO A 359 -57.53 3.67 -30.56
C PRO A 359 -56.84 4.50 -29.46
N ILE A 360 -57.62 5.27 -28.70
CA ILE A 360 -57.14 6.10 -27.57
C ILE A 360 -57.65 5.55 -26.24
N SER A 361 -56.95 5.90 -25.15
CA SER A 361 -57.37 5.55 -23.79
C SER A 361 -58.77 6.08 -23.48
N LYS A 362 -59.53 5.32 -22.67
CA LYS A 362 -60.92 5.67 -22.30
C LYS A 362 -60.98 7.08 -21.71
N ASN A 363 -62.01 7.85 -22.06
CA ASN A 363 -62.27 9.22 -21.60
C ASN A 363 -61.23 10.28 -22.02
N MET A 364 -60.35 10.00 -23.00
CA MET A 364 -59.43 11.01 -23.57
C MET A 364 -60.08 11.78 -24.73
N PRO A 365 -59.88 13.11 -24.83
CA PRO A 365 -60.18 13.86 -26.05
C PRO A 365 -59.33 13.38 -27.24
N PRO A 366 -59.83 13.41 -28.49
CA PRO A 366 -59.15 12.80 -29.64
C PRO A 366 -57.70 13.28 -29.87
N ILE A 367 -57.45 14.58 -29.79
CA ILE A 367 -56.12 15.17 -30.01
C ILE A 367 -55.18 14.85 -28.84
N ALA A 368 -55.67 15.00 -27.62
CA ALA A 368 -54.87 14.73 -26.41
C ALA A 368 -54.51 13.25 -26.28
N GLY A 369 -55.44 12.35 -26.62
CA GLY A 369 -55.21 10.91 -26.60
C GLY A 369 -54.18 10.46 -27.63
N GLN A 370 -54.19 11.06 -28.83
CA GLN A 370 -53.17 10.81 -29.86
C GLN A 370 -51.78 11.23 -29.42
N LEU A 371 -51.65 12.45 -28.88
CA LEU A 371 -50.39 12.95 -28.35
C LEU A 371 -49.87 12.11 -27.18
N LYS A 372 -50.77 11.69 -26.28
CA LYS A 372 -50.39 10.85 -25.14
C LYS A 372 -49.89 9.47 -25.58
N TRP A 373 -50.54 8.83 -26.54
CA TRP A 373 -50.08 7.55 -27.09
C TRP A 373 -48.71 7.68 -27.76
N ALA A 374 -48.48 8.74 -28.55
CA ALA A 374 -47.19 8.98 -29.18
C ALA A 374 -46.08 9.20 -28.14
N LEU A 375 -46.38 9.94 -27.07
CA LEU A 375 -45.48 10.14 -25.94
C LEU A 375 -45.18 8.82 -25.22
N GLU A 376 -46.18 7.99 -24.94
CA GLU A 376 -46.00 6.68 -24.29
C GLU A 376 -45.11 5.74 -25.13
N LEU A 377 -45.28 5.74 -26.46
CA LEU A 377 -44.44 4.95 -27.35
C LEU A 377 -43.00 5.49 -27.39
N GLN A 378 -42.83 6.82 -27.36
CA GLN A 378 -41.51 7.44 -27.25
C GLN A 378 -40.84 7.06 -25.92
N GLU A 379 -41.54 7.21 -24.80
CA GLU A 379 -41.05 6.87 -23.45
C GLU A 379 -40.65 5.39 -23.36
N ARG A 380 -41.43 4.50 -23.96
CA ARG A 380 -41.15 3.05 -24.03
C ARG A 380 -39.80 2.74 -24.69
N ILE A 381 -39.39 3.52 -25.68
CA ILE A 381 -38.09 3.34 -26.37
C ILE A 381 -36.97 4.09 -25.65
N GLU A 382 -37.27 5.30 -25.16
CA GLU A 382 -36.26 6.21 -24.63
C GLU A 382 -35.64 5.71 -23.33
N PHE A 383 -36.42 5.06 -22.46
CA PHE A 383 -35.92 4.52 -21.19
C PHE A 383 -34.91 3.36 -21.41
N PRO A 384 -35.26 2.27 -22.13
CA PRO A 384 -34.30 1.23 -22.49
C PRO A 384 -33.04 1.76 -23.20
N ARG A 385 -33.20 2.76 -24.08
CA ARG A 385 -32.08 3.38 -24.79
C ARG A 385 -31.11 4.11 -23.84
N LYS A 386 -31.62 4.74 -22.78
CA LYS A 386 -30.76 5.38 -21.76
C LYS A 386 -29.98 4.33 -21.00
N ASP A 387 -30.61 3.22 -20.63
CA ASP A 387 -29.97 2.14 -19.91
C ASP A 387 -28.86 1.46 -20.72
N VAL A 388 -29.09 1.12 -21.99
CA VAL A 388 -28.04 0.57 -22.88
C VAL A 388 -26.84 1.51 -22.98
N ARG A 389 -27.08 2.84 -23.04
CA ARG A 389 -26.00 3.83 -23.11
C ARG A 389 -25.23 4.01 -21.81
N ALA A 390 -25.83 3.69 -20.67
CA ALA A 390 -25.23 3.80 -19.36
C ALA A 390 -24.39 2.57 -18.97
N ILE A 391 -24.55 1.46 -19.70
CA ILE A 391 -23.76 0.25 -19.52
C ILE A 391 -22.45 0.41 -20.29
N ASP A 392 -21.34 0.55 -19.57
CA ASP A 392 -20.00 0.54 -20.17
C ASP A 392 -19.69 -0.86 -20.71
N HIS A 393 -19.60 -0.97 -22.04
CA HIS A 393 -19.28 -2.21 -22.73
C HIS A 393 -17.77 -2.28 -23.02
N PRO A 394 -17.11 -3.45 -22.93
CA PRO A 394 -15.73 -3.64 -23.41
C PRO A 394 -15.54 -3.43 -24.92
#